data_AF-A0A935W5A6-F1
#
_entry.id   AF-A0A935W5A6-F1
#
_cell.length_a   1.000
_cell.length_b   1.000
_cell.length_c   1.000
_cell.angle_alpha   90.00
_cell.angle_beta   90.00
_cell.angle_gamma   90.00
#
_symmetry.space_group_name_H-M   'P 1'
#
loop_
_entity.id
_entity.type
_entity.pdbx_description
1 polymer ?
#
loop_
_entity_poly.entity_id
_entity_poly.type
_entity_poly.pdbx_seq_one_letter_code
_entity_poly.pdbx_strand_id
1 'polypeptide(L)'
;MGRTRRPLAASGRANDDRTRHRTGEPGAQGPGQKGAAEHAKHWSGLTVFVDHPEVPMDNNVAERDQRGPVVARKNFYGSGGEWAGALAARMFSLLMTMRLWGINPRTWLTAYLEACAANGGQPPACLSAFLPWTMSADRLAQMRRVAVHPADPIDSS
;
A
#
# COMPACT_ATOMS: atom_id res chain seq x y z
N MET A 1 9.46 -88.93 -20.62
CA MET A 1 9.58 -87.45 -20.62
C MET A 1 10.49 -87.02 -19.47
N GLY A 2 11.74 -86.69 -19.76
CA GLY A 2 12.72 -86.26 -18.76
C GLY A 2 12.48 -84.81 -18.32
N ARG A 3 12.37 -84.57 -17.00
CA ARG A 3 12.40 -83.23 -16.41
C ARG A 3 13.82 -82.91 -16.01
N THR A 4 14.50 -82.16 -16.86
CA THR A 4 15.84 -81.61 -16.65
C THR A 4 15.79 -80.50 -15.59
N ARG A 5 16.51 -80.67 -14.48
CA ARG A 5 16.87 -79.57 -13.56
C ARG A 5 18.06 -78.80 -14.14
N ARG A 6 17.98 -77.47 -14.20
CA ARG A 6 19.13 -76.56 -14.42
C ARG A 6 18.93 -75.25 -13.64
N PRO A 7 20.01 -74.52 -13.30
CA PRO A 7 20.24 -74.02 -11.95
C PRO A 7 20.04 -72.51 -11.78
N LEU A 8 20.00 -72.12 -10.50
CA LEU A 8 19.92 -70.77 -9.95
C LEU A 8 21.12 -69.92 -10.40
N ALA A 9 20.88 -68.87 -11.20
CA ALA A 9 21.89 -67.87 -11.54
C ALA A 9 21.82 -66.72 -10.53
N ALA A 10 22.83 -66.64 -9.66
CA ALA A 10 23.13 -65.45 -8.88
C ALA A 10 23.79 -64.42 -9.80
N SER A 11 23.10 -63.29 -10.05
CA SER A 11 23.69 -62.13 -10.73
C SER A 11 23.97 -61.05 -9.68
N GLY A 12 25.26 -60.77 -9.50
CA GLY A 12 25.78 -59.77 -8.57
C GLY A 12 25.35 -58.35 -8.95
N ARG A 13 25.09 -57.54 -7.92
CA ARG A 13 24.89 -56.10 -8.05
C ARG A 13 26.22 -55.46 -8.44
N ALA A 14 26.32 -54.97 -9.66
CA ALA A 14 27.32 -53.96 -10.02
C ALA A 14 26.70 -52.58 -9.75
N ASN A 15 27.19 -51.90 -8.70
CA ASN A 15 26.97 -50.48 -8.50
C ASN A 15 27.80 -49.75 -9.57
N ASP A 16 27.15 -49.23 -10.61
CA ASP A 16 27.77 -48.30 -11.55
C ASP A 16 27.69 -46.89 -10.95
N ASP A 17 28.84 -46.44 -10.48
CA ASP A 17 29.13 -45.12 -9.95
C ASP A 17 29.09 -44.08 -11.08
N ARG A 18 27.89 -43.54 -11.37
CA ARG A 18 27.74 -42.37 -12.26
C ARG A 18 27.55 -41.11 -11.45
N THR A 19 28.63 -40.66 -10.85
CA THR A 19 28.74 -39.27 -10.43
C THR A 19 29.06 -38.37 -11.65
N ARG A 20 28.34 -37.25 -11.78
CA ARG A 20 28.66 -36.04 -12.59
C ARG A 20 28.49 -36.24 -14.12
N HIS A 21 27.60 -35.54 -14.81
CA HIS A 21 27.51 -34.10 -14.95
C HIS A 21 26.05 -33.68 -15.11
N ARG A 22 25.45 -33.08 -14.07
CA ARG A 22 24.25 -32.26 -14.23
C ARG A 22 24.73 -30.84 -14.46
N THR A 23 24.80 -30.43 -15.72
CA THR A 23 25.01 -29.04 -16.13
C THR A 23 24.07 -28.17 -15.30
N GLY A 24 24.63 -27.17 -14.62
CA GLY A 24 23.90 -26.28 -13.73
C GLY A 24 22.88 -25.47 -14.50
N GLU A 25 21.63 -25.93 -14.51
CA GLU A 25 20.51 -25.03 -14.65
C GLU A 25 20.41 -24.25 -13.34
N PRO A 26 20.29 -22.91 -13.36
CA PRO A 26 20.00 -22.14 -12.16
C PRO A 26 18.63 -22.62 -11.64
N GLY A 27 18.68 -23.55 -10.68
CA GLY A 27 17.50 -24.10 -10.05
C GLY A 27 16.64 -22.95 -9.56
N ALA A 28 15.40 -22.89 -10.06
CA ALA A 28 14.42 -21.90 -9.65
C ALA A 28 14.44 -21.75 -8.12
N GLN A 29 14.80 -20.55 -7.65
CA GLN A 29 14.89 -20.25 -6.22
C GLN A 29 13.60 -20.67 -5.54
N GLY A 30 13.71 -21.51 -4.50
CA GLY A 30 12.55 -21.92 -3.71
C GLY A 30 11.86 -20.70 -3.08
N PRO A 31 10.57 -20.79 -2.70
CA PRO A 31 9.79 -19.66 -2.19
C PRO A 31 10.48 -18.88 -1.06
N GLY A 32 11.17 -19.57 -0.15
CA GLY A 32 11.93 -18.94 0.95
C GLY A 32 13.20 -18.21 0.52
N GLN A 33 13.87 -18.66 -0.55
CA GLN A 33 15.08 -18.00 -1.06
C GLN A 33 14.75 -16.68 -1.77
N LYS A 34 13.61 -16.63 -2.47
CA LYS A 34 13.12 -15.40 -3.11
C LYS A 34 12.77 -14.33 -2.08
N GLY A 35 12.08 -14.71 -0.99
CA GLY A 35 11.73 -13.79 0.08
C GLY A 35 12.95 -13.18 0.78
N ALA A 36 13.94 -14.02 1.14
CA ALA A 36 15.18 -13.54 1.75
C ALA A 36 15.98 -12.61 0.83
N ALA A 37 16.07 -12.95 -0.46
CA ALA A 37 16.73 -12.10 -1.46
C ALA A 37 16.01 -10.76 -1.65
N GLU A 38 14.68 -10.73 -1.57
CA GLU A 38 13.90 -9.50 -1.69
C GLU A 38 14.04 -8.60 -0.45
N HIS A 39 14.02 -9.18 0.76
CA HIS A 39 14.25 -8.41 1.98
C HIS A 39 15.66 -7.78 2.02
N ALA A 40 16.67 -8.49 1.49
CA ALA A 40 18.02 -7.97 1.39
C ALA A 40 18.10 -6.74 0.46
N LYS A 41 17.28 -6.67 -0.59
CA LYS A 41 17.24 -5.51 -1.51
C LYS A 41 16.64 -4.26 -0.86
N HIS A 42 15.68 -4.43 0.04
CA HIS A 42 14.95 -3.33 0.69
C HIS A 42 15.40 -3.09 2.14
N TRP A 43 16.52 -3.68 2.55
CA TRP A 43 17.00 -3.64 3.94
C TRP A 43 17.17 -2.23 4.50
N SER A 44 17.63 -1.29 3.67
CA SER A 44 17.74 0.12 4.03
C SER A 44 16.40 0.75 4.43
N GLY A 45 15.32 0.40 3.72
CA GLY A 45 13.97 0.84 4.06
C GLY A 45 13.42 0.16 5.32
N LEU A 46 13.71 -1.12 5.51
CA LEU A 46 13.27 -1.89 6.68
C LEU A 46 13.95 -1.44 7.97
N THR A 47 15.09 -0.76 7.91
CA THR A 47 15.89 -0.35 9.08
C THR A 47 15.84 1.14 9.39
N VAL A 48 15.02 1.92 8.68
CA VAL A 48 14.89 3.39 8.91
C VAL A 48 14.59 3.74 10.37
N PHE A 49 13.80 2.92 11.06
CA PHE A 49 13.45 3.14 12.47
C PHE A 49 14.65 3.11 13.43
N VAL A 50 15.79 2.53 13.01
CA VAL A 50 17.02 2.48 13.81
C VAL A 50 17.65 3.87 13.91
N ASP A 51 17.64 4.61 12.80
CA ASP A 51 18.19 5.97 12.74
C ASP A 51 17.13 7.03 13.11
N HIS A 52 15.85 6.70 12.94
CA HIS A 52 14.70 7.60 13.14
C HIS A 52 13.71 7.01 14.16
N PRO A 53 13.86 7.26 15.47
CA PRO A 53 13.00 6.70 16.51
C PRO A 53 11.53 7.17 16.42
N GLU A 54 11.26 8.26 15.70
CA GLU A 54 9.92 8.74 15.39
C GLU A 54 9.15 7.83 14.41
N VAL A 55 9.84 6.97 13.66
CA VAL A 55 9.25 6.02 12.71
C VAL A 55 8.97 4.70 13.43
N PRO A 56 7.70 4.23 13.48
CA PRO A 56 7.39 2.92 14.04
C PRO A 56 8.11 1.79 13.30
N MET A 57 8.53 0.76 14.04
CA MET A 57 9.16 -0.45 13.48
C MET A 57 8.22 -1.22 12.53
N ASP A 58 6.90 -1.09 12.76
CA ASP A 58 5.88 -1.77 11.97
C ASP A 58 5.08 -0.79 11.10
N ASN A 59 4.47 -1.32 10.03
CA ASN A 59 3.64 -0.56 9.11
C ASN A 59 2.14 -0.63 9.46
N ASN A 60 1.77 -1.05 10.68
CA ASN A 60 0.37 -1.37 10.99
C ASN A 60 -0.57 -0.17 10.85
N VAL A 61 -0.06 1.04 11.13
CA VAL A 61 -0.84 2.28 10.99
C VAL A 61 -1.20 2.52 9.53
N ALA A 62 -0.23 2.49 8.62
CA ALA A 62 -0.50 2.72 7.21
C ALA A 62 -1.36 1.60 6.62
N GLU A 63 -1.10 0.34 6.96
CA GLU A 63 -1.92 -0.79 6.51
C GLU A 63 -3.38 -0.66 6.98
N ARG A 64 -3.60 -0.24 8.23
CA ARG A 64 -4.94 0.01 8.77
C ARG A 64 -5.65 1.12 8.00
N ASP A 65 -4.95 2.20 7.70
CA ASP A 65 -5.50 3.34 6.96
C ASP A 65 -5.82 2.98 5.50
N GLN A 66 -5.04 2.10 4.86
CA GLN A 66 -5.32 1.58 3.51
C GLN A 66 -6.57 0.69 3.43
N ARG A 67 -7.08 0.17 4.55
CA ARG A 67 -8.32 -0.64 4.55
C ARG A 67 -9.54 0.14 4.08
N GLY A 68 -9.59 1.45 4.37
CA GLY A 68 -10.69 2.32 3.94
C GLY A 68 -10.88 2.33 2.42
N PRO A 69 -9.86 2.72 1.63
CA PRO A 69 -9.88 2.64 0.17
C PRO A 69 -10.19 1.25 -0.38
N VAL A 70 -9.64 0.18 0.22
CA VAL A 70 -9.89 -1.21 -0.21
C VAL A 70 -11.35 -1.60 -0.05
N VAL A 71 -11.96 -1.29 1.10
CA VAL A 71 -13.40 -1.52 1.32
C VAL A 71 -14.23 -0.65 0.38
N ALA A 72 -13.85 0.61 0.19
CA ALA A 72 -14.55 1.53 -0.68
C ALA A 72 -14.62 1.00 -2.12
N ARG A 73 -13.56 0.35 -2.64
CA ARG A 73 -13.56 -0.31 -3.97
C ARG A 73 -14.76 -1.22 -4.19
N LYS A 74 -15.18 -1.94 -3.16
CA LYS A 74 -16.35 -2.82 -3.20
C LYS A 74 -17.66 -2.03 -3.26
N ASN A 75 -17.72 -0.88 -2.59
CA ASN A 75 -18.92 -0.05 -2.50
C ASN A 75 -19.21 0.75 -3.77
N PHE A 76 -18.17 1.23 -4.47
CA PHE A 76 -18.32 1.98 -5.72
C PHE A 76 -18.17 1.12 -6.99
N TYR A 77 -18.10 -0.22 -6.86
CA TYR A 77 -17.96 -1.17 -7.97
C TYR A 77 -16.77 -0.89 -8.90
N GLY A 78 -15.68 -0.36 -8.33
CA GLY A 78 -14.47 -0.01 -9.08
C GLY A 78 -14.56 1.31 -9.86
N SER A 79 -13.54 1.56 -10.67
CA SER A 79 -13.42 2.76 -11.49
C SER A 79 -13.73 2.42 -12.96
N GLY A 80 -14.71 3.10 -13.56
CA GLY A 80 -15.13 2.88 -14.95
C GLY A 80 -14.11 3.29 -16.02
N GLY A 81 -12.92 3.73 -15.61
CA GLY A 81 -11.79 4.05 -16.47
C GLY A 81 -10.51 4.30 -15.66
N GLU A 82 -9.35 4.19 -16.30
CA GLU A 82 -8.04 4.39 -15.66
C GLU A 82 -7.92 5.78 -15.02
N TRP A 83 -8.39 6.82 -15.71
CA TRP A 83 -8.38 8.19 -15.21
C TRP A 83 -9.14 8.33 -13.88
N ALA A 84 -10.26 7.62 -13.73
CA ALA A 84 -11.09 7.66 -12.53
C ALA A 84 -10.40 6.92 -11.36
N GLY A 85 -9.70 5.82 -11.66
CA GLY A 85 -8.86 5.12 -10.68
C GLY A 85 -7.71 5.99 -10.19
N ALA A 86 -7.01 6.67 -11.10
CA ALA A 86 -5.95 7.61 -10.77
C ALA A 86 -6.46 8.81 -9.95
N LEU A 87 -7.64 9.34 -10.28
CA LEU A 87 -8.29 10.40 -9.51
C LEU A 87 -8.64 9.93 -8.09
N ALA A 88 -9.23 8.74 -7.95
CA ALA A 88 -9.58 8.18 -6.65
C ALA A 88 -8.32 8.01 -5.77
N ALA A 89 -7.23 7.47 -6.33
CA ALA A 89 -5.96 7.32 -5.62
C ALA A 89 -5.40 8.66 -5.11
N ARG A 90 -5.46 9.72 -5.93
CA ARG A 90 -5.05 11.07 -5.53
C ARG A 90 -5.92 11.62 -4.41
N MET A 91 -7.24 11.48 -4.53
CA MET A 91 -8.20 11.95 -3.52
C MET A 91 -8.04 11.21 -2.19
N PHE A 92 -7.89 9.88 -2.20
CA PHE A 92 -7.63 9.13 -0.97
C PHE A 92 -6.34 9.58 -0.29
N SER A 93 -5.26 9.74 -1.05
CA SER A 93 -3.97 10.20 -0.53
C SER A 93 -4.09 11.58 0.13
N LEU A 94 -4.81 12.50 -0.50
CA LEU A 94 -5.04 13.85 0.01
C LEU A 94 -5.88 13.84 1.30
N LEU A 95 -6.99 13.11 1.31
CA LEU A 95 -7.87 13.03 2.49
C LEU A 95 -7.21 12.31 3.66
N MET A 96 -6.40 11.28 3.40
CA MET A 96 -5.58 10.61 4.42
C MET A 96 -4.56 11.57 5.01
N THR A 97 -3.94 12.41 4.18
CA THR A 97 -3.03 13.47 4.65
C THR A 97 -3.76 14.46 5.56
N MET A 98 -4.96 14.91 5.20
CA MET A 98 -5.76 15.80 6.07
C MET A 98 -6.07 15.15 7.42
N ARG A 99 -6.47 13.87 7.40
CA ARG A 99 -6.72 13.09 8.60
C ARG A 99 -5.47 12.95 9.49
N LEU A 100 -4.31 12.70 8.90
CA LEU A 100 -3.03 12.63 9.62
C LEU A 100 -2.71 13.94 10.36
N TRP A 101 -3.06 15.09 9.77
CA TRP A 101 -2.87 16.41 10.37
C TRP A 101 -4.00 16.84 11.32
N GLY A 102 -4.98 15.96 11.55
CA GLY A 102 -6.18 16.23 12.36
C GLY A 102 -7.14 17.23 11.73
N ILE A 103 -6.98 17.55 10.45
CA ILE A 103 -7.83 18.49 9.71
C ILE A 103 -9.13 17.78 9.35
N ASN A 104 -10.27 18.48 9.50
CA ASN A 104 -11.55 17.97 9.04
C ASN A 104 -11.59 17.97 7.50
N PRO A 105 -11.70 16.81 6.82
CA PRO A 105 -11.60 16.77 5.37
C PRO A 105 -12.75 17.49 4.66
N ARG A 106 -13.94 17.55 5.28
CA ARG A 106 -15.09 18.30 4.75
C ARG A 106 -14.82 19.80 4.78
N THR A 107 -14.41 20.33 5.94
CA THR A 107 -14.07 21.75 6.09
C THR A 107 -13.00 22.18 5.09
N TRP A 108 -11.95 21.36 4.94
CA TRP A 108 -10.87 21.62 4.00
C TRP A 108 -11.34 21.60 2.54
N LEU A 109 -12.11 20.57 2.15
CA LEU A 109 -12.57 20.43 0.76
C LEU A 109 -13.56 21.52 0.38
N THR A 110 -14.47 21.89 1.28
CA THR A 110 -15.39 23.02 1.08
C THR A 110 -14.61 24.32 0.86
N ALA A 111 -13.66 24.64 1.74
CA ALA A 111 -12.85 25.85 1.60
C ALA A 111 -12.03 25.88 0.29
N TYR A 112 -11.53 24.72 -0.16
CA TYR A 112 -10.81 24.63 -1.43
C TYR A 112 -11.74 24.85 -2.63
N LEU A 113 -12.91 24.21 -2.65
CA LEU A 113 -13.88 24.35 -3.74
C LEU A 113 -14.46 25.76 -3.81
N GLU A 114 -14.70 26.42 -2.67
CA GLU A 114 -15.09 27.82 -2.61
C GLU A 114 -14.02 28.75 -3.21
N ALA A 115 -12.74 28.49 -2.91
CA ALA A 115 -11.65 29.25 -3.50
C ALA A 115 -11.53 29.02 -5.01
N CYS A 116 -11.76 27.79 -5.50
CA CYS A 116 -11.86 27.52 -6.93
C CYS A 116 -13.02 28.29 -7.56
N ALA A 117 -14.19 28.31 -6.92
CA ALA A 117 -15.36 29.04 -7.41
C ALA A 117 -15.10 30.55 -7.50
N ALA A 118 -14.48 31.13 -6.46
CA ALA A 118 -14.06 32.53 -6.45
C ALA A 118 -13.03 32.85 -7.54
N ASN A 119 -12.22 31.87 -7.93
CA ASN A 119 -11.21 31.99 -8.99
C ASN A 119 -11.74 31.54 -10.37
N GLY A 120 -13.03 31.69 -10.63
CA GLY A 120 -13.63 31.38 -11.94
C GLY A 120 -13.63 29.89 -12.30
N GLY A 121 -13.67 29.01 -11.30
CA GLY A 121 -13.62 27.56 -11.47
C GLY A 121 -12.21 26.99 -11.66
N GLN A 122 -11.17 27.81 -11.52
CA GLN A 122 -9.78 27.38 -11.65
C GLN A 122 -9.14 27.16 -10.27
N PRO A 123 -8.20 26.21 -10.15
CA PRO A 123 -7.45 26.03 -8.91
C PRO A 123 -6.73 27.33 -8.52
N PRO A 124 -6.71 27.69 -7.22
CA PRO A 124 -5.98 28.87 -6.75
C PRO A 124 -4.50 28.80 -7.16
N ALA A 125 -3.94 29.92 -7.63
CA ALA A 125 -2.54 30.00 -8.06
C ALA A 125 -1.55 29.70 -6.92
N CYS A 126 -1.95 29.96 -5.67
CA CYS A 126 -1.15 29.67 -4.49
C CYS A 126 -1.89 28.68 -3.57
N LEU A 127 -1.29 27.51 -3.36
CA LEU A 127 -1.85 26.43 -2.53
C LEU A 127 -1.43 26.52 -1.06
N SER A 128 -0.64 27.52 -0.66
CA SER A 128 -0.12 27.62 0.72
C SER A 128 -1.24 27.67 1.77
N ALA A 129 -2.38 28.27 1.43
CA ALA A 129 -3.55 28.32 2.29
C ALA A 129 -4.27 26.96 2.48
N PHE A 130 -3.88 25.94 1.71
CA PHE A 130 -4.49 24.60 1.65
C PHE A 130 -3.53 23.47 2.00
N LEU A 131 -2.23 23.73 2.18
CA LEU A 131 -1.25 22.71 2.54
C LEU A 131 -0.93 22.77 4.05
N PRO A 132 -1.07 21.67 4.81
CA PRO A 132 -0.97 21.71 6.27
C PRO A 132 0.36 22.27 6.81
N TRP A 133 1.47 22.02 6.10
CA TRP A 133 2.81 22.47 6.49
C TRP A 133 3.11 23.93 6.16
N THR A 134 2.26 24.61 5.39
CA THR A 134 2.42 26.05 5.06
C THR A 134 1.29 26.92 5.61
N MET A 135 0.24 26.32 6.18
CA MET A 135 -0.83 27.04 6.86
C MET A 135 -0.33 27.75 8.12
N SER A 136 -0.87 28.93 8.41
CA SER A 136 -0.70 29.58 9.72
C SER A 136 -1.42 28.78 10.82
N ALA A 137 -1.00 28.96 12.07
CA ALA A 137 -1.61 28.29 13.22
C ALA A 137 -3.12 28.55 13.32
N ASP A 138 -3.56 29.80 13.04
CA ASP A 138 -4.98 30.17 13.04
C ASP A 138 -5.78 29.46 11.95
N ARG A 139 -5.19 29.35 10.74
CA ARG A 139 -5.82 28.64 9.62
C ARG A 139 -5.93 27.14 9.92
N LEU A 140 -4.87 26.55 10.48
CA LEU A 140 -4.87 25.15 10.88
C LEU A 140 -5.93 24.89 11.96
N ALA A 141 -6.05 25.78 12.95
CA ALA A 141 -7.09 25.70 13.97
C ALA A 141 -8.50 25.83 13.37
N GLN A 142 -8.70 26.73 12.41
CA GLN A 142 -9.96 26.85 11.66
C GLN A 142 -10.32 25.55 10.93
N MET A 143 -9.34 24.92 10.28
CA MET A 143 -9.55 23.68 9.51
C MET A 143 -9.77 22.43 10.38
N ARG A 144 -9.29 22.45 11.62
CA ARG A 144 -9.51 21.40 12.62
C ARG A 144 -10.87 21.51 13.31
N ARG A 145 -11.48 22.70 13.33
CA ARG A 145 -12.81 22.90 13.91
C ARG A 145 -13.85 22.13 13.08
N VAL A 146 -14.81 21.53 13.79
CA VAL A 146 -16.03 21.02 13.15
C VAL A 146 -16.72 22.22 12.50
N ALA A 147 -16.86 22.19 11.18
CA ALA A 147 -17.59 23.23 10.47
C ALA A 147 -19.06 23.21 10.92
N VAL A 148 -19.42 24.12 11.82
CA VAL A 148 -20.81 24.57 11.96
C VAL A 148 -21.02 25.54 10.81
N HIS A 149 -21.84 25.16 9.83
CA HIS A 149 -22.23 26.07 8.77
C HIS A 149 -23.18 27.13 9.36
N PRO A 150 -23.02 28.43 9.07
CA PRO A 150 -23.85 29.51 9.63
C PRO A 150 -25.32 29.52 9.12
N ALA A 151 -25.79 28.45 8.49
CA ALA A 151 -27.17 28.34 7.99
C ALA A 151 -27.94 27.09 8.46
N ASP A 152 -27.39 26.28 9.37
CA ASP A 152 -28.16 25.16 9.92
C ASP A 152 -28.88 25.60 11.21
N PRO A 153 -30.23 25.57 11.27
CA PRO A 153 -30.94 25.68 12.53
C PRO A 153 -30.59 24.47 13.40
N ILE A 154 -30.28 24.74 14.66
CA ILE A 154 -30.07 23.74 15.69
C ILE A 154 -31.39 22.99 15.90
N ASP A 155 -31.40 21.70 15.61
CA ASP A 155 -32.36 20.69 16.06
C ASP A 155 -33.87 21.02 15.86
N SER A 156 -34.53 20.21 15.03
CA SER A 156 -35.93 19.89 15.27
C SER A 156 -36.26 18.48 14.78
N SER A 157 -36.42 17.59 15.78
CA SER A 157 -37.09 16.27 15.78
C SER A 157 -36.26 15.03 15.44
#